data_AF-A5MZT1-F1
#
_entry.id   AF-A5MZT1-F1
#
_cell.length_a   1.000
_cell.length_b   1.000
_cell.length_c   1.000
_cell.angle_alpha   90.00
_cell.angle_beta   90.00
_cell.angle_gamma   90.00
#
_symmetry.space_group_name_H-M   'P 1'
#
loop_
_entity.id
_entity.type
_entity.pdbx_description
1 polymer ?
#
loop_
_entity_poly.entity_id
_entity_poly.type
_entity_poly.pdbx_seq_one_letter_code
_entity_poly.pdbx_strand_id
1 'polypeptide(L)' 'MCEVLDIKRSSYYDWLKRPITKRKRDNALLAVQIKRVHKQSSETYGARRITKVAQYCDRKVYISDGRITEDIRL' A
#
# COMPACT_ATOMS: atom_id res chain seq x y z
N MET A 1 -22.32 -8.27 -14.47
CA MET A 1 -20.94 -8.57 -14.03
C MET A 1 -20.65 -10.07 -14.05
N CYS A 2 -21.41 -10.91 -13.33
CA CYS A 2 -21.19 -12.37 -13.30
C CYS A 2 -21.36 -13.05 -14.67
N GLU A 3 -22.34 -12.61 -15.47
CA GLU A 3 -22.59 -13.12 -16.83
C GLU A 3 -21.56 -12.64 -17.87
N VAL A 4 -20.91 -11.50 -17.62
CA VAL A 4 -19.88 -10.93 -18.52
C VAL A 4 -18.53 -11.61 -18.30
N LEU A 5 -18.27 -12.07 -17.07
CA LEU A 5 -17.00 -12.67 -16.66
C LEU A 5 -17.08 -14.20 -16.49
N ASP A 6 -18.24 -14.80 -16.81
CA ASP A 6 -18.56 -16.23 -16.63
C ASP A 6 -18.19 -16.80 -15.25
N ILE A 7 -18.48 -16.04 -14.19
CA ILE A 7 -18.20 -16.43 -12.80
C ILE A 7 -19.51 -16.76 -12.11
N LYS A 8 -19.52 -17.84 -11.30
CA LYS A 8 -20.65 -18.18 -10.42
C LYS A 8 -21.01 -17.01 -9.51
N ARG A 9 -22.31 -16.72 -9.39
CA ARG A 9 -22.85 -15.61 -8.56
C ARG A 9 -22.38 -15.67 -7.11
N SER A 10 -22.24 -16.86 -6.52
CA SER A 10 -21.71 -17.03 -5.15
C SER A 10 -20.30 -16.48 -4.99
N SER A 11 -19.42 -16.78 -5.95
CA SER A 11 -18.02 -16.31 -5.95
C SER A 11 -17.92 -14.77 -6.01
N TYR A 12 -18.83 -14.12 -6.75
CA TYR A 12 -18.88 -12.66 -6.81
C TYR A 12 -19.22 -12.04 -5.44
N TYR A 13 -20.24 -12.56 -4.77
CA TYR A 13 -20.63 -12.06 -3.45
C TYR A 13 -19.63 -12.45 -2.36
N ASP A 14 -18.97 -13.61 -2.48
CA ASP A 14 -17.89 -14.02 -1.57
C ASP A 14 -16.70 -13.09 -1.69
N TRP A 15 -16.31 -12.70 -2.90
CA TRP A 15 -15.25 -11.72 -3.12
C TRP A 15 -15.61 -10.35 -2.53
N LEU A 16 -16.85 -9.89 -2.74
CA LEU A 16 -17.32 -8.62 -2.19
C LEU A 16 -17.31 -8.60 -0.65
N LYS A 17 -17.63 -9.74 -0.01
CA LYS A 17 -17.66 -9.88 1.45
C LYS A 17 -16.29 -10.17 2.06
N ARG A 18 -15.24 -10.38 1.26
CA ARG A 18 -13.92 -10.75 1.81
C ARG A 18 -13.40 -9.64 2.74
N PRO A 19 -13.14 -9.94 4.01
CA PRO A 19 -12.58 -8.97 4.93
C PRO A 19 -11.16 -8.58 4.50
N ILE A 20 -10.78 -7.37 4.89
CA ILE A 20 -9.45 -6.82 4.60
C ILE A 20 -8.39 -7.77 5.15
N THR A 21 -7.54 -8.29 4.26
CA THR A 21 -6.46 -9.21 4.64
C THR A 21 -5.44 -8.50 5.53
N LYS A 22 -4.73 -9.26 6.37
CA LYS A 22 -3.65 -8.74 7.24
C LYS A 22 -2.67 -7.86 6.46
N ARG A 23 -2.27 -8.30 5.26
CA ARG A 23 -1.40 -7.54 4.34
C ARG A 23 -1.97 -6.19 3.93
N LYS A 24 -3.28 -6.07 3.66
CA LYS A 24 -3.89 -4.77 3.32
C LYS A 24 -3.88 -3.82 4.51
N ARG A 25 -4.06 -4.31 5.74
CA ARG A 25 -3.93 -3.48 6.95
C ARG A 25 -2.49 -3.01 7.15
N ASP A 26 -1.53 -3.92 7.03
CA ASP A 26 -0.11 -3.57 7.15
C ASP A 26 0.30 -2.56 6.08
N ASN A 27 -0.16 -2.73 4.84
CA ASN A 27 0.06 -1.76 3.77
C ASN A 27 -0.56 -0.39 4.09
N ALA A 28 -1.77 -0.35 4.65
CA ALA A 28 -2.40 0.92 5.04
C ALA A 28 -1.60 1.64 6.13
N LEU A 29 -1.09 0.91 7.13
CA LEU A 29 -0.21 1.46 8.16
C LEU A 29 1.11 1.96 7.57
N LEU A 30 1.69 1.21 6.64
CA LEU A 30 2.90 1.58 5.90
C LEU A 30 2.71 2.86 5.08
N ALA A 31 1.60 2.98 4.35
CA ALA A 31 1.28 4.17 3.57
C ALA A 31 1.21 5.43 4.46
N VAL A 32 0.65 5.32 5.66
CA VAL A 32 0.60 6.44 6.62
C VAL A 32 2.02 6.87 7.06
N GLN A 33 2.91 5.92 7.31
CA GLN A 33 4.31 6.22 7.68
C GLN A 33 5.04 6.89 6.51
N ILE A 34 4.89 6.36 5.30
CA ILE A 34 5.49 6.92 4.08
C ILE A 34 5.00 8.35 3.85
N LYS A 35 3.69 8.61 3.97
CA LYS A 35 3.12 9.97 3.84
C LYS A 35 3.68 10.94 4.87
N ARG A 36 3.87 10.49 6.12
CA ARG A 36 4.47 11.32 7.17
C ARG A 36 5.90 11.74 6.80
N VAL A 37 6.73 10.79 6.36
CA VAL A 37 8.12 11.06 5.95
C VAL A 37 8.17 11.93 4.68
N HIS A 38 7.28 11.68 3.73
CA HIS A 38 7.19 12.46 2.49
C HIS A 38 6.81 13.92 2.78
N LYS A 39 5.80 14.15 3.65
CA LYS A 39 5.38 15.48 4.08
C LYS A 39 6.46 16.20 4.90
N GLN A 40 7.18 15.48 5.76
CA GLN A 40 8.31 16.04 6.51
C GLN A 40 9.46 16.46 5.58
N SER A 41 9.60 15.79 4.43
CA SER A 41 10.61 16.09 3.41
C SER A 41 10.12 17.07 2.34
N SER A 42 9.05 17.81 2.63
CA SER A 42 8.41 18.78 1.73
C SER A 42 8.11 18.22 0.33
N GLU A 43 7.71 16.95 0.26
CA GLU A 43 7.34 16.25 -0.97
C GLU A 43 8.46 16.17 -2.03
N THR A 44 9.67 16.60 -1.67
CA THR A 44 10.80 16.73 -2.58
C THR A 44 11.51 15.39 -2.78
N TYR A 45 11.35 14.47 -1.82
CA TYR A 45 12.02 13.18 -1.83
C TYR A 45 11.22 12.17 -2.64
N GLY A 46 11.85 11.65 -3.70
CA GLY A 46 11.32 10.51 -4.45
C GLY A 46 11.41 9.21 -3.66
N ALA A 47 10.76 8.17 -4.18
CA ALA A 47 10.58 6.86 -3.54
C ALA A 47 11.85 6.32 -2.88
N ARG A 48 12.97 6.23 -3.63
CA ARG A 48 14.25 5.71 -3.13
C ARG A 48 14.81 6.43 -1.90
N ARG A 49 14.61 7.76 -1.79
CA ARG A 49 15.11 8.54 -0.65
C ARG A 49 14.24 8.30 0.57
N ILE A 50 12.93 8.20 0.38
CA ILE A 50 11.99 7.89 1.47
C ILE A 50 12.24 6.48 2.00
N THR A 51 12.54 5.49 1.16
CA THR A 51 12.90 4.14 1.63
C THR A 51 14.13 4.17 2.53
N LYS A 52 15.17 4.92 2.12
CA LYS A 52 16.39 5.06 2.93
C LYS A 52 16.09 5.76 4.26
N VAL A 53 15.35 6.87 4.25
CA VAL A 53 15.01 7.62 5.47
C VAL A 53 14.14 6.78 6.40
N ALA A 54 13.11 6.10 5.89
CA ALA A 54 12.27 5.20 6.68
C ALA A 54 13.06 4.04 7.29
N GLN A 55 14.00 3.46 6.54
CA GLN A 55 14.88 2.38 7.01
C GLN A 55 15.87 2.85 8.11
N TYR A 56 16.26 4.12 8.09
CA TYR A 56 17.12 4.74 9.12
C TYR A 56 16.33 5.19 10.36
N CYS A 57 15.09 5.65 10.21
CA CYS A 57 14.36 6.31 11.29
C CYS A 57 13.70 5.35 12.29
N ASP A 58 13.08 4.26 11.86
CA ASP A 58 12.58 3.27 12.82
C ASP A 58 12.15 1.98 12.10
N ARG A 59 12.68 0.83 12.55
CA ARG A 59 12.34 -0.54 12.13
C ARG A 59 12.78 -0.90 10.69
N LYS A 60 13.54 -2.00 10.55
CA LYS A 60 13.88 -2.62 9.25
C LYS A 60 12.61 -3.09 8.53
N VAL A 61 11.89 -2.19 7.89
CA VAL A 61 10.79 -2.55 6.99
C VAL A 61 11.39 -2.77 5.61
N TYR A 62 11.38 -4.02 5.15
CA TYR A 62 11.78 -4.37 3.78
C TYR A 62 10.64 -3.98 2.83
N ILE A 63 10.74 -2.80 2.23
CA ILE A 63 9.76 -2.27 1.28
C ILE A 63 10.37 -2.35 -0.12
N SER A 64 9.72 -3.10 -1.02
CA SER A 64 10.07 -3.13 -2.44
C SER A 64 9.72 -1.79 -3.09
N ASP A 65 10.66 -1.20 -3.83
CA ASP A 65 10.61 0.17 -4.42
C ASP A 65 9.29 0.51 -5.13
N GLY A 66 8.67 -0.48 -5.80
CA GLY A 66 7.37 -0.31 -6.49
C GLY A 66 6.23 0.15 -5.57
N ARG A 67 6.17 -0.35 -4.33
CA ARG A 67 5.07 -0.07 -3.38
C ARG A 67 5.01 1.40 -2.97
N ILE A 68 6.17 2.05 -2.85
CA ILE A 68 6.28 3.44 -2.42
C ILE A 68 5.77 4.39 -3.49
N THR A 69 6.02 4.05 -4.77
CA THR A 69 5.58 4.89 -5.90
C THR A 69 4.06 4.93 -6.09
N GLU A 70 3.35 3.94 -5.56
CA GLU A 70 1.89 3.89 -5.57
C GLU A 70 1.31 4.69 -4.40
N ASP A 71 1.94 4.60 -3.22
CA ASP A 71 1.50 5.29 -2.00
C ASP A 71 1.72 6.82 -2.04
N ILE A 72 2.76 7.30 -2.74
CA ILE A 72 3.04 8.74 -2.90
C ILE A 72 2.11 9.40 -3.95
N ARG A 73 1.54 8.62 -4.88
CA ARG A 73 0.65 9.15 -5.92
C ARG A 73 -0.81 9.36 -5.48
N LEU A 74 -1.19 8.91 -4.28
CA LEU A 74 -2.54 9.01 -3.69
C LEU A 74 -2.71 10.22 -2.77
#